data_AF-T1ELM0-F1
#
_entry.id   AF-T1ELM0-F1
#
_cell.length_a   1.000
_cell.length_b   1.000
_cell.length_c   1.000
_cell.angle_alpha   90.00
_cell.angle_beta   90.00
_cell.angle_gamma   90.00
#
_symmetry.space_group_name_H-M   'P 1'
#
loop_
_entity.id
_entity.type
_entity.pdbx_description
1 polymer ?
#
loop_
_entity_poly.entity_id
_entity_poly.type
_entity_poly.pdbx_seq_one_letter_code
_entity_poly.pdbx_strand_id
1 'polypeptide(L)'
;MLNLFVAVIMDNFDYLTRDSSILGPHHLDEYIRVWSNYDPGAVGRIHYTDMYDMLRNMEPPVGFGNKCPYRLAYRKLIRMNMPVADDGTVHFTTTLFALIRESLGIRMGPGMKYLDETFHRFFTQK
;
A
#
# COMPACT_ATOMS: atom_id res chain seq x y z
N MET A 1 21.41 -15.13 -34.52
CA MET A 1 21.94 -14.24 -33.46
C MET A 1 21.04 -13.03 -33.16
N LEU A 2 20.11 -12.62 -34.05
CA LEU A 2 19.19 -11.51 -33.77
C LEU A 2 18.08 -11.86 -32.76
N ASN A 3 17.53 -13.07 -32.82
CA ASN A 3 16.38 -13.45 -31.98
C ASN A 3 16.70 -13.49 -30.47
N LEU A 4 17.93 -13.84 -30.09
CA LEU A 4 18.38 -13.83 -28.70
C LEU A 4 18.59 -12.39 -28.19
N PHE A 5 19.11 -11.52 -29.05
CA PHE A 5 19.31 -10.11 -28.72
C PHE A 5 17.98 -9.35 -28.60
N VAL A 6 17.03 -9.64 -29.49
CA VAL A 6 15.66 -9.10 -29.43
C VAL A 6 14.92 -9.61 -28.19
N ALA A 7 15.08 -10.88 -27.80
CA ALA A 7 14.50 -11.39 -26.56
C ALA A 7 15.05 -10.67 -25.32
N VAL A 8 16.39 -10.56 -25.22
CA VAL A 8 17.03 -9.82 -24.12
C VAL A 8 16.61 -8.35 -24.12
N ILE A 9 16.55 -7.70 -25.29
CA ILE A 9 16.12 -6.30 -25.37
C ILE A 9 14.64 -6.16 -25.04
N MET A 10 13.74 -7.02 -25.50
CA MET A 10 12.31 -6.92 -25.15
C MET A 10 12.09 -7.10 -23.65
N ASP A 11 12.75 -8.07 -23.02
CA ASP A 11 12.65 -8.28 -21.56
C ASP A 11 13.21 -7.08 -20.78
N ASN A 12 14.28 -6.44 -21.27
CA ASN A 12 14.83 -5.23 -20.67
C ASN A 12 14.02 -3.97 -21.01
N PHE A 13 13.37 -3.91 -22.18
CA PHE A 13 12.60 -2.77 -22.63
C PHE A 13 11.23 -2.71 -21.94
N ASP A 14 10.60 -3.85 -21.66
CA ASP A 14 9.41 -3.95 -20.81
C ASP A 14 9.70 -3.46 -19.39
N TYR A 15 10.92 -3.68 -18.87
CA TYR A 15 11.35 -3.10 -17.60
C TYR A 15 11.54 -1.58 -17.69
N LEU A 16 12.14 -1.08 -18.78
CA LEU A 16 12.46 0.34 -18.98
C LEU A 16 11.24 1.20 -19.38
N THR A 17 10.23 0.61 -20.02
CA THR A 17 9.00 1.30 -20.46
C THR A 17 7.78 1.00 -19.62
N ARG A 18 7.95 0.23 -18.54
CA ARG A 18 6.90 0.06 -17.54
C ARG A 18 6.50 1.42 -17.00
N ASP A 19 5.23 1.73 -17.17
CA ASP A 19 4.61 2.90 -16.57
C ASP A 19 4.81 2.80 -15.06
N SER A 20 5.63 3.69 -14.49
CA SER A 20 5.98 3.67 -13.07
C SER A 20 4.77 3.88 -12.17
N SER A 21 3.63 4.30 -12.73
CA SER A 21 2.35 4.32 -12.03
C SER A 21 1.75 2.93 -11.78
N ILE A 22 2.22 1.90 -12.49
CA ILE A 22 1.78 0.51 -12.33
C ILE A 22 2.55 -0.13 -11.17
N LEU A 23 1.79 -0.76 -10.27
CA LEU A 23 2.36 -1.49 -9.13
C LEU A 23 3.35 -2.58 -9.60
N GLY A 24 4.54 -2.58 -9.00
CA GLY A 24 5.65 -3.43 -9.39
C GLY A 24 6.51 -3.79 -8.17
N PRO A 25 7.47 -4.73 -8.31
CA PRO A 25 8.23 -5.26 -7.18
C PRO A 25 9.03 -4.19 -6.43
N HIS A 26 9.61 -3.21 -7.14
CA HIS A 26 10.37 -2.11 -6.54
C HIS A 26 9.52 -1.25 -5.58
N HIS A 27 8.21 -1.12 -5.81
CA HIS A 27 7.30 -0.43 -4.89
C HIS A 27 7.11 -1.21 -3.59
N LEU A 28 7.16 -2.55 -3.65
CA LEU A 28 7.07 -3.40 -2.46
C LEU A 28 8.37 -3.32 -1.65
N ASP A 29 9.53 -3.27 -2.33
CA ASP A 29 10.83 -3.07 -1.70
C ASP A 29 10.89 -1.71 -0.99
N GLU A 30 10.36 -0.66 -1.62
CA GLU A 30 10.24 0.66 -1.00
C GLU A 30 9.35 0.60 0.25
N TYR A 31 8.18 -0.03 0.18
CA TYR A 31 7.30 -0.21 1.33
C TYR A 31 8.02 -0.92 2.50
N ILE A 32 8.73 -2.02 2.23
CA ILE A 32 9.51 -2.75 3.25
C ILE A 32 10.55 -1.84 3.89
N ARG A 33 11.32 -1.12 3.06
CA ARG A 33 12.38 -0.23 3.50
C ARG A 33 11.82 0.88 4.38
N VAL A 34 10.75 1.55 3.97
CA VAL A 34 10.17 2.65 4.75
C VAL A 34 9.53 2.13 6.03
N TRP A 35 8.82 0.99 5.99
CA TRP A 35 8.25 0.35 7.19
C TRP A 35 9.31 0.08 8.26
N SER A 36 10.51 -0.40 7.87
CA SER A 36 11.58 -0.68 8.84
C SER A 36 12.06 0.53 9.63
N ASN A 37 11.80 1.76 9.15
CA ASN A 37 12.11 2.97 9.92
C ASN A 37 11.12 3.18 11.09
N TYR A 38 9.89 2.68 10.95
CA TYR A 38 8.83 2.77 11.96
C TYR A 38 8.74 1.51 12.84
N ASP A 39 9.23 0.36 12.35
CA ASP A 39 9.31 -0.91 13.07
C ASP A 39 10.75 -1.48 13.08
N PRO A 40 11.70 -0.83 13.79
CA PRO A 40 13.09 -1.26 13.80
C PRO A 40 13.30 -2.61 14.51
N GLY A 41 12.34 -3.03 15.33
CA GLY A 41 12.35 -4.32 16.03
C GLY A 41 11.80 -5.49 15.22
N ALA A 42 11.30 -5.23 14.00
CA ALA A 42 10.62 -6.22 13.17
C ALA A 42 9.49 -6.96 13.90
N VAL A 43 8.75 -6.24 14.75
CA VAL A 43 7.58 -6.76 15.48
C VAL A 43 6.43 -7.08 14.51
N GLY A 44 6.45 -6.46 13.33
CA GLY A 44 5.47 -6.60 12.27
C GLY A 44 4.22 -5.76 12.49
N ARG A 45 4.27 -4.78 13.41
CA ARG A 45 3.14 -3.93 13.82
C ARG A 45 3.62 -2.51 14.14
N ILE A 46 2.85 -1.51 13.71
CA ILE A 46 3.06 -0.09 14.05
C ILE A 46 1.72 0.57 14.40
N HIS A 47 1.76 1.73 15.05
CA HIS A 47 0.54 2.48 15.35
C HIS A 47 -0.07 3.06 14.06
N TYR A 48 -1.40 3.17 13.99
CA TYR A 48 -2.08 3.63 12.76
C TYR A 48 -1.67 5.05 12.32
N THR A 49 -1.27 5.91 13.26
CA THR A 49 -0.79 7.28 12.95
C THR A 49 0.56 7.24 12.23
N ASP A 50 1.44 6.34 12.65
CA ASP A 50 2.77 6.17 12.07
C ASP A 50 2.67 5.57 10.68
N MET A 51 1.77 4.60 10.52
CA MET A 51 1.39 4.07 9.21
C MET A 51 0.86 5.18 8.30
N TYR A 52 0.00 6.06 8.80
CA TYR A 52 -0.53 7.17 8.01
C TYR A 52 0.57 8.13 7.55
N ASP A 53 1.48 8.51 8.45
CA ASP A 53 2.64 9.36 8.13
C ASP A 53 3.57 8.68 7.12
N MET A 54 3.86 7.39 7.33
CA MET A 54 4.62 6.56 6.39
C MET A 54 4.02 6.60 4.98
N LEU A 55 2.71 6.38 4.84
CA LEU A 55 2.03 6.40 3.53
C LEU A 55 2.04 7.79 2.89
N ARG A 56 2.05 8.87 3.68
CA ARG A 56 2.16 10.24 3.16
C ARG A 56 3.53 10.51 2.53
N ASN A 57 4.57 9.95 3.11
CA ASN A 57 5.96 10.11 2.68
C ASN A 57 6.36 9.19 1.51
N MET A 58 5.53 8.22 1.15
CA MET A 58 5.73 7.33 0.00
C MET A 58 4.91 7.80 -1.21
N GLU A 59 5.46 7.67 -2.41
CA GLU A 59 4.76 8.03 -3.65
C GLU A 59 3.74 6.95 -4.06
N PRO A 60 2.70 7.31 -4.85
CA PRO A 60 1.87 6.33 -5.53
C PRO A 60 2.71 5.33 -6.36
N PRO A 61 2.30 4.06 -6.49
CA PRO A 61 0.99 3.49 -6.14
C PRO A 61 0.81 3.07 -4.68
N VAL A 62 1.89 2.73 -3.97
CA VAL A 62 1.86 2.18 -2.58
C VAL A 62 1.77 3.24 -1.49
N GLY A 63 1.95 4.52 -1.81
CA GLY A 63 1.72 5.64 -0.91
C GLY A 63 0.66 6.62 -1.42
N PHE A 64 0.64 7.79 -0.79
CA PHE A 64 -0.19 8.93 -1.16
C PHE A 64 0.60 10.04 -1.86
N GLY A 65 1.90 10.17 -1.55
CA GLY A 65 2.76 11.26 -1.97
C GLY A 65 2.56 12.51 -1.13
N ASN A 66 3.64 13.27 -0.94
CA ASN A 66 3.68 14.43 -0.03
C ASN A 66 2.69 15.54 -0.39
N LYS A 67 2.31 15.63 -1.67
CA LYS A 67 1.38 16.64 -2.19
C LYS A 67 -0.09 16.21 -2.18
N CYS A 68 -0.40 14.97 -1.78
CA CYS A 68 -1.78 14.47 -1.79
C CYS A 68 -2.67 15.24 -0.80
N PRO A 69 -3.88 15.69 -1.22
CA PRO A 69 -4.82 16.31 -0.30
C PRO A 69 -5.33 15.32 0.75
N TYR A 70 -5.47 15.78 2.00
CA TYR A 70 -5.99 14.96 3.12
C TYR A 70 -7.26 14.19 2.78
N ARG A 71 -8.24 14.86 2.14
CA ARG A 71 -9.51 14.22 1.75
C ARG A 71 -9.32 13.03 0.81
N LEU A 72 -8.33 13.09 -0.09
CA LEU A 72 -8.05 12.00 -1.02
C LEU A 72 -7.36 10.83 -0.31
N ALA A 73 -6.40 11.13 0.58
CA ALA A 73 -5.72 10.14 1.41
C ALA A 73 -6.72 9.39 2.31
N TYR A 74 -7.59 10.11 3.04
CA TYR A 74 -8.62 9.50 3.88
C TYR A 74 -9.58 8.61 3.08
N ARG A 75 -10.02 9.06 1.90
CA ARG A 75 -10.88 8.24 1.03
C ARG A 75 -10.19 6.94 0.61
N LYS A 76 -8.88 6.98 0.33
CA LYS A 76 -8.08 5.78 -0.02
C LYS A 76 -7.94 4.84 1.18
N LEU A 77 -7.68 5.37 2.38
CA LEU A 77 -7.63 4.57 3.63
C LEU A 77 -8.94 3.84 3.93
N ILE A 78 -10.09 4.52 3.77
CA ILE A 78 -11.39 3.90 3.99
C ILE A 78 -11.60 2.73 3.00
N ARG A 79 -11.19 2.89 1.74
CA ARG A 79 -11.29 1.82 0.73
C ARG A 79 -10.34 0.65 0.96
N MET A 80 -9.18 0.93 1.57
CA MET A 80 -8.23 -0.10 2.00
C MET A 80 -8.84 -1.04 3.04
N ASN A 81 -9.82 -0.59 3.83
CA ASN A 81 -10.55 -1.38 4.83
C ASN A 81 -9.61 -2.34 5.61
N MET A 82 -8.49 -1.79 6.06
CA MET A 82 -7.50 -2.54 6.82
C MET A 82 -8.01 -2.74 8.26
N PRO A 83 -7.77 -3.87 8.93
CA PRO A 83 -8.10 -4.03 10.34
C PRO A 83 -7.10 -3.28 11.23
N VAL A 84 -7.62 -2.66 12.28
CA VAL A 84 -6.86 -2.06 13.39
C VAL A 84 -7.20 -2.85 14.63
N ALA A 85 -6.19 -3.25 15.38
CA ALA A 85 -6.37 -3.92 16.65
C ALA A 85 -6.79 -2.94 17.76
N ASP A 86 -7.25 -3.47 18.88
CA ASP A 86 -7.78 -2.68 20.00
C ASP A 86 -6.75 -1.71 20.60
N ASP A 87 -5.46 -2.01 20.43
CA ASP A 87 -4.34 -1.17 20.84
C ASP A 87 -3.97 -0.07 19.82
N GLY A 88 -4.75 0.08 18.75
CA GLY A 88 -4.49 1.05 17.69
C GLY A 88 -3.38 0.65 16.71
N THR A 89 -2.90 -0.59 16.77
CA THR A 89 -1.82 -1.06 15.88
C THR A 89 -2.35 -1.74 14.61
N VAL A 90 -1.53 -1.70 13.56
CA VAL A 90 -1.80 -2.31 12.26
C VAL A 90 -0.66 -3.25 11.88
N HIS A 91 -0.99 -4.37 11.26
CA HIS A 91 0.00 -5.37 10.84
C HIS A 91 0.63 -5.07 9.49
N PHE A 92 1.93 -5.36 9.35
CA PHE A 92 2.71 -5.20 8.13
C PHE A 92 2.03 -5.83 6.89
N THR A 93 1.77 -7.13 6.95
CA THR A 93 1.25 -7.90 5.82
C THR A 93 -0.15 -7.45 5.43
N THR A 94 -1.00 -7.19 6.42
CA THR A 94 -2.38 -6.78 6.18
C THR A 94 -2.46 -5.40 5.54
N THR A 95 -1.61 -4.47 6.00
CA THR A 95 -1.50 -3.12 5.40
C THR A 95 -0.99 -3.22 3.96
N LEU A 96 0.04 -4.03 3.72
CA LEU A 96 0.59 -4.26 2.38
C LEU A 96 -0.45 -4.85 1.42
N PHE A 97 -1.17 -5.89 1.83
CA PHE A 97 -2.21 -6.50 1.00
C PHE A 97 -3.35 -5.51 0.70
N ALA A 98 -3.73 -4.68 1.67
CA ALA A 98 -4.75 -3.65 1.46
C ALA A 98 -4.31 -2.60 0.42
N LEU A 99 -3.05 -2.18 0.44
CA LEU A 99 -2.48 -1.27 -0.57
C LEU A 99 -2.45 -1.88 -1.97
N ILE A 100 -1.99 -3.14 -2.08
CA ILE A 100 -1.94 -3.88 -3.35
C ILE A 100 -3.35 -4.01 -3.91
N ARG A 101 -4.31 -4.44 -3.08
CA ARG A 101 -5.71 -4.61 -3.45
C ARG A 101 -6.33 -3.30 -3.97
N GLU A 102 -6.10 -2.18 -3.27
CA GLU A 102 -6.61 -0.87 -3.68
C GLU A 102 -5.94 -0.39 -4.99
N SER A 103 -4.63 -0.57 -5.12
CA SER A 103 -3.87 -0.15 -6.32
C SER A 103 -4.28 -0.95 -7.57
N LEU A 104 -4.64 -2.23 -7.40
CA LEU A 104 -5.13 -3.09 -8.48
C LEU A 104 -6.65 -2.99 -8.72
N GLY A 105 -7.37 -2.19 -7.91
CA GLY A 105 -8.82 -2.05 -8.02
C GLY A 105 -9.61 -3.32 -7.74
N ILE A 106 -9.04 -4.26 -6.98
CA ILE A 106 -9.66 -5.55 -6.66
C ILE A 106 -10.76 -5.32 -5.61
N ARG A 107 -12.02 -5.50 -6.03
CA ARG A 107 -13.19 -5.38 -5.14
C ARG A 107 -13.40 -6.68 -4.38
N MET A 108 -13.44 -6.60 -3.06
CA MET A 108 -13.80 -7.75 -2.21
C MET A 108 -15.30 -7.98 -2.34
N GLY A 109 -15.70 -9.21 -2.68
CA GLY A 109 -17.11 -9.59 -2.76
C GLY A 109 -17.81 -9.50 -1.39
N PRO A 110 -19.15 -9.53 -1.36
CA PRO A 110 -19.94 -9.36 -0.14
C PRO A 110 -19.69 -10.40 0.97
N GLY A 111 -18.96 -11.50 0.69
CA GLY A 111 -18.64 -12.56 1.64
C GLY A 111 -17.44 -12.29 2.57
N MET A 112 -16.66 -11.22 2.35
CA MET A 112 -15.49 -10.89 3.17
C MET A 112 -15.66 -9.54 3.89
N LYS A 113 -16.86 -9.30 4.42
CA LYS A 113 -17.22 -8.12 5.24
C LYS A 113 -16.82 -8.21 6.71
N TYR A 114 -16.13 -9.29 7.12
CA TYR A 114 -15.84 -9.58 8.53
C TYR A 114 -14.81 -8.65 9.21
N LEU A 115 -14.37 -7.56 8.60
CA LEU A 115 -13.38 -6.63 9.17
C LEU A 115 -13.84 -5.16 9.22
N ASP A 116 -15.12 -4.88 8.92
CA ASP A 116 -15.59 -3.53 8.50
C ASP A 116 -16.16 -2.63 9.62
N GLU A 117 -16.28 -3.07 10.87
CA GLU A 117 -16.98 -2.27 11.89
C GLU A 117 -16.11 -1.25 12.65
N THR A 118 -14.79 -1.49 12.74
CA THR A 118 -13.91 -0.68 13.60
C THR A 118 -13.54 0.66 12.97
N PHE A 119 -13.19 0.69 11.67
CA PHE A 119 -12.75 1.91 10.99
C PHE A 119 -13.86 2.92 10.76
N HIS A 120 -15.07 2.45 10.44
CA HIS A 120 -16.18 3.34 10.17
C HIS A 120 -16.54 4.17 11.41
N ARG A 121 -16.41 3.60 12.62
CA ARG A 121 -16.67 4.28 13.90
C ARG A 121 -15.59 5.29 14.26
N PHE A 122 -14.31 5.00 14.04
CA PHE A 122 -13.22 5.92 14.39
C PHE A 122 -13.20 7.20 13.55
N PHE A 123 -13.59 7.14 12.27
CA PHE A 123 -13.52 8.31 11.37
C PHE A 123 -14.84 9.09 11.20
N THR A 124 -15.98 8.57 11.68
CA THR A 124 -17.27 9.31 11.64
C THR A 124 -17.60 10.10 12.91
N GLN A 125 -16.77 10.02 13.95
CA GLN A 125 -16.96 10.75 15.21
C GLN A 125 -16.09 12.01 15.39
N LYS A 126 -15.58 12.61 14.31
CA LYS A 126 -15.07 13.99 14.34
C LYS A 126 -15.72 14.87 13.29
#